data_AF-A0A9C9MJW4-F1
#
_entry.id   AF-A0A9C9MJW4-F1
#
_cell.length_a   1.000
_cell.length_b   1.000
_cell.length_c   1.000
_cell.angle_alpha   90.00
_cell.angle_beta   90.00
_cell.angle_gamma   90.00
#
_symmetry.space_group_name_H-M   'P 1'
#
loop_
_entity.id
_entity.type
_entity.pdbx_description
1 polymer ?
#
loop_
_entity_poly.entity_id
_entity_poly.type
_entity_poly.pdbx_seq_one_letter_code
_entity_poly.pdbx_strand_id
1 'polypeptide(L)'
;MFKELREIEVYVLAENFANKLWEVVNSWDYFARDTIGKQAVRAADSISANIAESDGRYHYQDKKNFGYYARGSYEETKNWLRKAIARNIIPKEKQSELIQELELIGPKLNALINSYKVPKK
;
A
#
# COMPACT_ATOMS: atom_id res chain seq x y z
N MET A 1 -7.10 14.76 21.68
CA MET A 1 -5.87 13.95 21.60
C MET A 1 -5.64 13.68 20.12
N PHE A 2 -4.54 14.17 19.54
CA PHE A 2 -4.17 13.78 18.19
C PHE A 2 -3.84 12.28 18.22
N LYS A 3 -4.51 11.48 17.40
CA LYS A 3 -4.18 10.07 17.25
C LYS A 3 -2.89 10.00 16.45
N GLU A 4 -1.86 9.32 16.94
CA GLU A 4 -0.61 9.22 16.18
C GLU A 4 -0.84 8.30 14.96
N LEU A 5 -0.31 8.68 13.79
CA LEU A 5 -0.48 7.92 12.54
C LEU A 5 -0.05 6.45 12.67
N ARG A 6 0.97 6.19 13.51
CA ARG A 6 1.46 4.84 13.82
C ARG A 6 0.46 3.97 14.60
N GLU A 7 -0.58 4.56 15.18
CA GLU A 7 -1.69 3.83 15.81
C GLU A 7 -2.71 3.32 14.78
N ILE A 8 -2.57 3.68 13.51
CA ILE A 8 -3.38 3.13 12.41
C ILE A 8 -2.68 1.86 11.91
N GLU A 9 -3.15 0.70 12.33
CA GLU A 9 -2.53 -0.59 12.01
C GLU A 9 -2.26 -0.78 10.50
N VAL A 10 -3.23 -0.45 9.64
CA VAL A 10 -3.07 -0.57 8.19
C VAL A 10 -2.04 0.40 7.61
N TYR A 11 -1.83 1.57 8.23
CA TYR A 11 -0.77 2.49 7.83
C TYR A 11 0.60 1.82 8.03
N VAL A 12 0.84 1.28 9.23
CA VAL A 12 2.11 0.63 9.58
C VAL A 12 2.38 -0.57 8.69
N LEU A 13 1.36 -1.39 8.41
CA LEU A 13 1.49 -2.52 7.50
C LEU A 13 1.83 -2.08 6.07
N ALA A 14 1.17 -1.04 5.56
CA ALA A 14 1.45 -0.50 4.23
C ALA A 14 2.85 0.12 4.13
N GLU A 15 3.29 0.88 5.14
CA GLU A 15 4.62 1.47 5.23
C GLU A 15 5.71 0.40 5.27
N ASN A 16 5.56 -0.61 6.12
CA ASN A 16 6.52 -1.72 6.21
C ASN A 16 6.61 -2.52 4.90
N PHE A 17 5.46 -2.80 4.28
CA PHE A 17 5.43 -3.49 2.99
C PHE A 17 6.12 -2.65 1.89
N ALA A 18 5.85 -1.35 1.83
CA ALA A 18 6.44 -0.46 0.84
C ALA A 18 7.97 -0.38 0.98
N ASN A 19 8.49 -0.23 2.20
CA ASN A 19 9.92 -0.25 2.49
C ASN A 19 10.56 -1.58 2.07
N LYS A 20 9.93 -2.71 2.38
CA LYS A 20 10.43 -4.02 1.98
C LYS A 20 10.44 -4.17 0.45
N LEU A 21 9.36 -3.76 -0.22
CA LEU A 21 9.28 -3.83 -1.68
C LEU A 21 10.33 -2.92 -2.33
N TRP A 22 10.61 -1.76 -1.76
CA TRP A 22 11.68 -0.87 -2.22
C TRP A 22 13.04 -1.57 -2.20
N GLU A 23 13.40 -2.24 -1.10
CA GLU A 23 14.66 -2.98 -1.00
C GLU A 23 14.74 -4.11 -2.03
N VAL A 24 13.64 -4.84 -2.24
CA VAL A 24 13.56 -5.87 -3.29
C VAL A 24 13.76 -5.28 -4.68
N VAL A 25 13.10 -4.16 -4.99
CA VAL A 25 13.20 -3.50 -6.30
C VAL A 25 14.59 -2.87 -6.51
N ASN A 26 15.22 -2.38 -5.45
CA ASN A 26 16.53 -1.77 -5.52
C ASN A 26 17.60 -2.77 -5.99
N SER A 27 17.43 -4.05 -5.66
CA SER A 27 18.31 -5.14 -6.10
C SER A 27 18.08 -5.63 -7.53
N TRP A 28 17.08 -5.11 -8.25
CA TRP A 28 16.79 -5.53 -9.63
C TRP A 28 17.74 -4.89 -10.63
N ASP A 29 17.96 -5.59 -11.75
CA ASP A 29 18.65 -5.04 -12.92
C ASP A 29 17.96 -3.77 -13.44
N TYR A 30 18.76 -2.91 -14.08
CA TYR A 30 18.33 -1.59 -14.54
C TYR A 30 17.00 -1.63 -15.31
N PHE A 31 16.85 -2.52 -16.29
CA PHE A 31 15.64 -2.56 -17.13
C PHE A 31 14.37 -2.91 -16.34
N ALA A 32 14.44 -3.93 -15.46
CA ALA A 32 13.31 -4.32 -14.61
C ALA A 32 12.96 -3.21 -13.61
N ARG A 33 13.99 -2.61 -12.99
CA ARG A 33 13.84 -1.51 -12.03
C ARG A 33 13.24 -0.27 -12.68
N ASP A 34 13.72 0.13 -13.85
CA ASP A 34 13.28 1.34 -14.55
C ASP A 34 11.85 1.22 -15.12
N THR A 35 11.46 0.03 -15.57
CA THR A 35 10.15 -0.17 -16.19
C THR A 35 9.05 -0.46 -15.18
N ILE A 36 9.16 -1.55 -14.43
CA ILE A 36 8.10 -1.98 -13.50
C ILE A 36 8.46 -1.75 -12.04
N GLY A 37 9.75 -1.71 -11.70
CA GLY A 37 10.20 -1.47 -10.32
C GLY A 37 9.77 -0.10 -9.81
N LYS A 38 10.04 0.96 -10.56
CA LYS A 38 9.61 2.33 -10.24
C LYS A 38 8.09 2.43 -10.06
N GLN A 39 7.32 1.74 -10.90
CA GLN A 39 5.85 1.75 -10.80
C GLN A 39 5.37 0.98 -9.57
N ALA A 40 5.97 -0.17 -9.28
CA ALA A 40 5.65 -0.98 -8.10
C ALA A 40 5.92 -0.23 -6.80
N VAL A 41 7.08 0.41 -6.68
CA VAL A 41 7.46 1.20 -5.50
C VAL A 41 6.51 2.38 -5.29
N ARG A 42 6.26 3.17 -6.35
CA ARG A 42 5.35 4.32 -6.26
C ARG A 42 3.93 3.91 -5.86
N ALA A 43 3.43 2.80 -6.42
CA ALA A 43 2.12 2.29 -6.06
C ALA A 43 2.08 1.84 -4.59
N ALA A 44 3.11 1.15 -4.09
CA ALA A 44 3.16 0.69 -2.71
C ALA A 44 3.27 1.86 -1.71
N ASP A 45 4.19 2.81 -1.95
CA ASP A 45 4.36 4.02 -1.14
C ASP A 45 3.06 4.84 -1.07
N SER A 46 2.34 4.89 -2.19
CA SER A 46 1.06 5.63 -2.29
C SER A 46 -0.03 5.07 -1.37
N ILE A 47 0.04 3.80 -0.94
CA ILE A 47 -0.95 3.24 -0.01
C ILE A 47 -0.86 3.94 1.35
N SER A 48 0.32 3.95 1.97
CA SER A 48 0.53 4.58 3.28
C SER A 48 0.43 6.10 3.18
N ALA A 49 0.93 6.71 2.09
CA ALA A 49 0.82 8.15 1.86
C ALA A 49 -0.63 8.63 1.80
N ASN A 50 -1.51 7.92 1.06
CA ASN A 50 -2.94 8.28 1.02
C ASN A 50 -3.65 8.04 2.37
N ILE A 51 -3.22 7.05 3.15
CA ILE A 51 -3.75 6.85 4.52
C ILE A 51 -3.34 8.03 5.42
N ALA A 52 -2.08 8.47 5.35
CA ALA A 52 -1.58 9.63 6.09
C ALA A 52 -2.32 10.90 5.71
N GLU A 53 -2.51 11.14 4.40
CA GLU A 53 -3.24 12.30 3.91
C GLU A 53 -4.71 12.26 4.33
N SER A 54 -5.35 11.08 4.26
CA SER A 54 -6.69 10.85 4.79
C SER A 54 -6.79 11.23 6.27
N ASP A 55 -5.80 10.88 7.10
CA ASP A 55 -5.85 11.16 8.53
C ASP A 55 -5.85 12.68 8.82
N GLY A 56 -5.09 13.44 8.04
CA GLY A 56 -5.00 14.90 8.12
C GLY A 56 -6.21 15.68 7.59
N ARG A 57 -7.18 15.03 6.91
CA ARG A 57 -8.39 15.71 6.43
C ARG A 57 -9.42 15.93 7.53
N TYR A 58 -10.15 17.04 7.46
CA TYR A 58 -11.21 17.35 8.43
C TYR A 58 -12.54 16.65 8.10
N HIS A 59 -12.95 16.67 6.83
CA HIS A 59 -14.25 16.13 6.41
C HIS A 59 -14.21 14.64 6.11
N TYR A 60 -15.23 13.91 6.59
CA TYR A 60 -15.33 12.46 6.41
C TYR A 60 -15.38 12.00 4.94
N GLN A 61 -15.98 12.82 4.06
CA GLN A 61 -16.05 12.50 2.63
C GLN A 61 -14.66 12.51 2.01
N ASP A 62 -13.85 13.51 2.36
CA ASP A 62 -12.47 13.61 1.90
C ASP A 62 -11.62 12.46 2.45
N LYS A 63 -11.74 12.14 3.75
CA LYS A 63 -11.09 10.95 4.33
C LYS A 63 -11.38 9.70 3.50
N LYS A 64 -12.66 9.51 3.14
CA LYS A 64 -13.10 8.37 2.34
C LYS A 64 -12.52 8.37 0.93
N ASN A 65 -12.45 9.53 0.27
CA ASN A 65 -11.85 9.67 -1.05
C ASN A 65 -10.37 9.27 -1.04
N PHE A 66 -9.59 9.75 -0.08
CA PHE A 66 -8.20 9.34 0.10
C PHE A 66 -8.06 7.85 0.43
N GLY A 67 -8.97 7.31 1.24
CA GLY A 67 -9.08 5.87 1.46
C GLY A 67 -9.31 5.08 0.15
N TYR A 68 -10.12 5.59 -0.76
CA TYR A 68 -10.31 4.98 -2.08
C TYR A 68 -9.06 5.08 -2.97
N TYR A 69 -8.31 6.18 -2.91
CA TYR A 69 -7.02 6.29 -3.58
C TYR A 69 -6.01 5.27 -3.05
N ALA A 70 -5.92 5.10 -1.72
CA ALA A 70 -5.11 4.05 -1.11
C ALA A 70 -5.51 2.65 -1.63
N ARG A 71 -6.82 2.38 -1.78
CA ARG A 71 -7.32 1.11 -2.34
C ARG A 71 -6.95 0.95 -3.82
N GLY A 72 -6.99 2.03 -4.60
CA GLY A 72 -6.52 2.02 -5.99
C GLY A 72 -5.04 1.65 -6.08
N SER A 73 -4.19 2.30 -5.28
CA SER A 73 -2.76 2.00 -5.17
C SER A 73 -2.48 0.58 -4.69
N TYR A 74 -3.30 0.03 -3.79
CA TYR A 74 -3.23 -1.38 -3.38
C TYR A 74 -3.44 -2.35 -4.54
N GLU A 75 -4.48 -2.15 -5.37
CA GLU A 75 -4.71 -3.02 -6.54
C GLU A 75 -3.62 -2.85 -7.60
N GLU A 76 -3.10 -1.63 -7.77
CA GLU A 76 -1.97 -1.37 -8.67
C GLU A 76 -0.69 -2.08 -8.21
N THR A 77 -0.41 -2.05 -6.91
CA THR A 77 0.71 -2.76 -6.27
C THR A 77 0.61 -4.26 -6.51
N LYS A 78 -0.57 -4.86 -6.32
CA LYS A 78 -0.83 -6.28 -6.65
C LYS A 78 -0.55 -6.59 -8.12
N ASN A 79 -0.98 -5.73 -9.02
CA ASN A 79 -0.74 -5.91 -10.46
C ASN A 79 0.77 -5.89 -10.78
N TRP A 80 1.53 -4.95 -10.22
CA TRP A 80 2.97 -4.87 -10.44
C TRP A 80 3.72 -6.06 -9.83
N LEU A 81 3.35 -6.49 -8.62
CA LEU A 81 3.90 -7.69 -7.98
C LEU A 81 3.65 -8.95 -8.83
N ARG A 82 2.43 -9.12 -9.34
CA ARG A 82 2.09 -10.23 -10.25
C ARG A 82 2.92 -10.22 -11.53
N LYS A 83 3.16 -9.05 -12.13
CA LYS A 83 4.03 -8.92 -13.31
C LYS A 83 5.47 -9.27 -13.00
N ALA A 84 6.00 -8.81 -11.86
CA ALA A 84 7.37 -9.11 -11.45
C ALA A 84 7.57 -10.63 -11.21
N ILE A 85 6.61 -11.29 -10.59
CA ILE A 85 6.58 -12.75 -10.41
C ILE A 85 6.50 -13.48 -11.75
N ALA A 86 5.56 -13.09 -12.63
CA ALA A 86 5.40 -13.74 -13.94
C ALA A 86 6.63 -13.60 -14.85
N ARG A 87 7.44 -12.56 -14.64
CA ARG A 87 8.71 -12.32 -15.35
C ARG A 87 9.92 -12.95 -14.66
N ASN A 88 9.71 -13.72 -13.58
CA ASN A 88 10.75 -14.34 -12.77
C ASN A 88 11.82 -13.35 -12.25
N ILE A 89 11.42 -12.11 -11.97
CA ILE A 89 12.32 -11.06 -11.46
C ILE A 89 12.52 -11.23 -9.93
N ILE A 90 11.47 -11.68 -9.24
CA ILE A 90 11.51 -11.91 -7.79
C ILE A 90 11.88 -13.37 -7.52
N PRO A 91 12.92 -13.65 -6.70
CA PRO A 91 13.27 -15.00 -6.28
C PRO A 91 12.10 -15.71 -5.60
N LYS A 92 11.92 -17.01 -5.88
CA LYS A 92 10.74 -17.78 -5.42
C LYS A 92 10.60 -17.75 -3.90
N GLU A 93 11.72 -17.74 -3.18
CA GLU A 93 11.74 -17.69 -1.72
C GLU A 93 11.07 -16.41 -1.16
N LYS A 94 11.17 -15.29 -1.87
CA LYS A 94 10.58 -13.99 -1.47
C LYS A 94 9.14 -13.79 -1.94
N GLN A 95 8.68 -14.55 -2.93
CA GLN A 95 7.35 -14.34 -3.52
C GLN A 95 6.23 -14.57 -2.51
N SER A 96 6.29 -15.68 -1.75
CA SER A 96 5.25 -16.02 -0.78
C SER A 96 5.16 -14.98 0.34
N GLU A 97 6.30 -14.49 0.82
CA GLU A 97 6.38 -13.46 1.86
C GLU A 97 5.70 -12.16 1.39
N LEU A 98 6.09 -11.65 0.21
CA LEU A 98 5.51 -10.41 -0.34
C LEU A 98 4.01 -10.53 -0.61
N ILE A 99 3.54 -11.69 -1.10
CA ILE A 99 2.11 -11.91 -1.34
C ILE A 99 1.35 -11.88 -0.01
N GLN A 100 1.81 -12.63 0.98
CA GLN A 100 1.12 -12.73 2.27
C GLN A 100 1.04 -11.35 2.96
N GLU A 101 2.13 -10.59 2.97
CA GLU A 101 2.15 -9.26 3.58
C GLU A 101 1.23 -8.28 2.86
N LEU A 102 1.22 -8.30 1.53
CA LEU A 102 0.30 -7.46 0.75
C LEU A 102 -1.15 -7.85 1.00
N GLU A 103 -1.48 -9.14 1.07
CA GLU A 103 -2.85 -9.61 1.31
C GLU A 103 -3.40 -9.22 2.69
N LEU A 104 -2.54 -9.04 3.69
CA LEU A 104 -2.95 -8.53 5.02
C LEU A 104 -3.46 -7.08 4.97
N ILE A 105 -2.97 -6.27 4.02
CA ILE A 105 -3.33 -4.84 3.91
C ILE A 105 -4.79 -4.67 3.46
N GLY A 106 -5.24 -5.45 2.48
CA GLY A 106 -6.54 -5.26 1.82
C GLY A 106 -7.74 -5.24 2.78
N PRO A 107 -7.95 -6.28 3.61
CA PRO A 107 -9.06 -6.32 4.58
C PRO A 107 -9.00 -5.18 5.60
N LYS A 108 -7.81 -4.82 6.10
CA LYS A 108 -7.63 -3.75 7.09
C LYS A 108 -7.85 -2.38 6.48
N LEU A 109 -7.45 -2.18 5.23
CA LEU A 109 -7.72 -0.97 4.47
C LEU A 109 -9.23 -0.80 4.25
N ASN A 110 -9.93 -1.89 3.93
CA ASN A 110 -11.38 -1.87 3.81
C ASN A 110 -12.08 -1.54 5.13
N ALA A 111 -11.60 -2.11 6.25
CA ALA A 111 -12.10 -1.79 7.58
C ALA A 111 -11.90 -0.31 7.92
N LEU A 112 -10.72 0.26 7.63
CA LEU A 112 -10.42 1.68 7.83
C LEU A 112 -11.38 2.57 7.03
N ILE A 113 -11.54 2.33 5.72
CA ILE A 113 -12.44 3.10 4.85
C ILE A 113 -13.89 3.05 5.37
N ASN A 114 -14.34 1.90 5.86
CA ASN A 114 -15.69 1.73 6.40
C ASN A 114 -15.88 2.37 7.78
N SER A 115 -14.79 2.64 8.50
CA SER A 115 -14.80 3.35 9.78
C SER A 115 -15.05 4.85 9.63
N TYR A 116 -14.76 5.41 8.44
CA TYR A 116 -15.07 6.80 8.10
C TYR A 116 -16.60 6.96 7.91
N LYS A 117 -17.30 7.13 9.04
CA LYS A 117 -18.75 7.34 9.05
C LYS A 117 -19.08 8.79 9.37
N VAL A 118 -20.22 9.23 8.86
CA VAL A 118 -20.93 10.39 9.39
C VAL A 118 -21.30 10.06 10.84
N PRO A 119 -21.08 10.97 11.81
CA PRO A 119 -21.66 10.79 13.14
C PRO A 119 -23.15 10.54 12.98
N LYS A 120 -23.67 9.46 13.60
CA LYS A 120 -25.13 9.27 13.64
C LYS A 120 -25.72 10.50 14.34
N LYS A 121 -26.64 11.19 13.66
CA LYS A 121 -27.50 12.21 14.27
C LYS A 121 -28.34 11.58 15.38
#